data_AF-A0A7C7HZE8-F1
#
_entry.id   AF-A0A7C7HZE8-F1
#
_cell.length_a   1.000
_cell.length_b   1.000
_cell.length_c   1.000
_cell.angle_alpha   90.00
_cell.angle_beta   90.00
_cell.angle_gamma   90.00
#
_symmetry.space_group_name_H-M   'P 1'
#
loop_
_entity.id
_entity.type
_entity.pdbx_description
1 polymer ?
#
loop_
_entity_poly.entity_id
_entity_poly.type
_entity_poly.pdbx_seq_one_letter_code
_entity_poly.pdbx_strand_id
1 'polypeptide(L)'
;MSTVRLSPPPAVHWITETLQKAGHDTWAVGGAVRDILSGYSAGDWDLTTQARPGQIQQLFKRTVPIGVEHGTVGVLARDGTLFEVTTFRKDVETDGRHAVVTFADTIEEDLARRDFTMNALAWHPLEQKLLDPFGGLEDLNAGVLRTVGVPKKRFTEDYLRILRAFRFAGRFNLTIEEPSWTALCKGIGHLADLSCERVREELLKVLDQHRTPSSALSLYAKAGALGVLYPELDELRIADKSGASNPWESTLASMDRLPPGNGFLRLAELLHLLDSDKVTGILLRLRFSNAQNDETARRVSAAPLPGIDADDAAIRRWLSSTGPERLNALARLEMARARANPSSIPTPSEVVDSWRRARCMRATGAPLTISDLALDGHDLIRMGLHPGPDFAQILNDLLDFVLEDPTQNERGILEARVGASSNSDEE
;
A
#
# COMPACT_ATOMS: atom_id res chain seq x y z
N MET A 1 -28.98 -4.25 23.00
CA MET A 1 -27.64 -3.83 22.52
C MET A 1 -26.62 -4.72 23.23
N SER A 2 -25.92 -5.57 22.51
CA SER A 2 -24.81 -6.34 23.08
C SER A 2 -23.74 -5.34 23.53
N THR A 3 -23.44 -5.30 24.82
CA THR A 3 -22.31 -4.53 25.34
C THR A 3 -21.02 -5.16 24.79
N VAL A 4 -20.48 -4.57 23.72
CA VAL A 4 -19.20 -4.99 23.15
C VAL A 4 -18.14 -4.83 24.24
N ARG A 5 -17.57 -5.95 24.70
CA ARG A 5 -16.57 -5.95 25.76
C ARG A 5 -15.19 -5.75 25.14
N LEU A 6 -14.59 -4.60 25.39
CA LEU A 6 -13.19 -4.34 25.05
C LEU A 6 -12.30 -5.27 25.88
N SER A 7 -11.49 -6.09 25.21
CA SER A 7 -10.60 -7.08 25.83
C SER A 7 -9.18 -6.87 25.32
N PRO A 8 -8.43 -5.88 25.85
CA PRO A 8 -7.08 -5.59 25.40
C PRO A 8 -6.09 -6.68 25.83
N PRO A 9 -4.90 -6.75 25.22
CA PRO A 9 -3.80 -7.59 25.70
C PRO A 9 -3.41 -7.26 27.15
N PRO A 10 -2.89 -8.22 27.93
CA PRO A 10 -2.44 -7.98 29.30
C PRO A 10 -1.42 -6.84 29.44
N ALA A 11 -0.59 -6.63 28.42
CA ALA A 11 0.38 -5.56 28.37
C ALA A 11 -0.26 -4.16 28.43
N VAL A 12 -1.42 -3.96 27.82
CA VAL A 12 -2.14 -2.68 27.88
C VAL A 12 -2.54 -2.36 29.32
N HIS A 13 -3.12 -3.34 30.04
CA HIS A 13 -3.45 -3.18 31.45
C HIS A 13 -2.20 -2.87 32.30
N TRP A 14 -1.10 -3.58 32.07
CA TRP A 14 0.15 -3.35 32.78
C TRP A 14 0.71 -1.94 32.57
N ILE A 15 0.71 -1.44 31.32
CA ILE A 15 1.20 -0.10 31.00
C ILE A 15 0.30 0.95 31.68
N THR A 16 -1.02 0.83 31.55
CA THR A 16 -1.98 1.75 32.18
C THR A 16 -1.83 1.74 33.71
N GLU A 17 -1.74 0.56 34.33
CA GLU A 17 -1.59 0.44 35.79
C GLU A 17 -0.28 1.09 36.28
N THR A 18 0.81 0.91 35.54
CA THR A 18 2.12 1.48 35.89
C THR A 18 2.07 3.01 35.86
N LEU A 19 1.48 3.59 34.81
CA LEU A 19 1.36 5.04 34.65
C LEU A 19 0.39 5.65 35.66
N GLN A 20 -0.75 5.00 35.92
CA GLN A 20 -1.70 5.49 36.91
C GLN A 20 -1.18 5.45 38.34
N LYS A 21 -0.42 4.41 38.72
CA LYS A 21 0.27 4.37 40.02
C LYS A 21 1.27 5.50 40.20
N ALA A 22 1.83 6.01 39.10
CA ALA A 22 2.70 7.19 39.10
C ALA A 22 1.93 8.53 39.06
N GLY A 23 0.60 8.50 39.08
CA GLY A 23 -0.26 9.69 39.07
C GLY A 23 -0.53 10.25 37.68
N HIS A 24 -0.31 9.48 36.61
CA HIS A 24 -0.55 9.91 35.24
C HIS A 24 -1.79 9.27 34.65
N ASP A 25 -2.79 10.10 34.34
CA ASP A 25 -4.00 9.62 33.67
C ASP A 25 -3.66 9.01 32.31
N THR A 26 -4.28 7.88 31.97
CA THR A 26 -3.87 7.03 30.84
C THR A 26 -5.05 6.29 30.24
N TRP A 27 -5.22 6.43 28.93
CA TRP A 27 -6.35 5.92 28.17
C TRP A 27 -5.88 5.14 26.94
N ALA A 28 -6.61 4.08 26.59
CA ALA A 28 -6.50 3.47 25.28
C ALA A 28 -7.31 4.29 24.28
N VAL A 29 -6.78 4.55 23.09
CA VAL A 29 -7.38 5.43 22.09
C VAL A 29 -7.19 4.89 20.69
N GLY A 30 -7.85 5.53 19.72
CA GLY A 30 -7.54 5.36 18.31
C GLY A 30 -8.19 4.14 17.67
N GLY A 31 -7.46 3.49 16.76
CA GLY A 31 -8.00 2.50 15.84
C GLY A 31 -8.54 1.25 16.52
N ALA A 32 -7.83 0.72 17.52
CA ALA A 32 -8.26 -0.48 18.25
C ALA A 32 -9.61 -0.31 18.95
N VAL A 33 -9.81 0.81 19.65
CA VAL A 33 -11.07 1.09 20.37
C VAL A 33 -12.24 1.15 19.38
N ARG A 34 -12.10 1.94 18.32
CA ARG A 34 -13.10 2.05 17.26
C ARG A 34 -13.38 0.71 16.60
N ASP A 35 -12.35 0.00 16.16
CA ASP A 35 -12.48 -1.22 15.37
C ASP A 35 -13.23 -2.30 16.17
N ILE A 36 -12.91 -2.46 17.46
CA ILE A 36 -13.64 -3.40 18.33
C ILE A 36 -15.09 -2.97 18.52
N LEU A 37 -15.35 -1.69 18.79
CA LEU A 37 -16.71 -1.18 18.95
C LEU A 37 -17.55 -1.34 17.67
N SER A 38 -16.92 -1.34 16.50
CA SER A 38 -17.53 -1.65 15.20
C SER A 38 -17.63 -3.14 14.87
N GLY A 39 -17.22 -4.04 15.77
CA GLY A 39 -17.24 -5.49 15.54
C GLY A 39 -16.13 -6.04 14.66
N TYR A 40 -15.08 -5.25 14.39
CA TYR A 40 -13.85 -5.70 13.73
C TYR A 40 -12.83 -6.22 14.74
N SER A 41 -11.85 -6.98 14.26
CA SER A 41 -10.69 -7.34 15.05
C SER A 41 -9.92 -6.09 15.47
N ALA A 42 -9.43 -6.07 16.71
CA ALA A 42 -8.60 -4.98 17.20
C ALA A 42 -7.38 -4.77 16.29
N GLY A 43 -7.15 -3.52 15.88
CA GLY A 43 -5.86 -3.10 15.35
C GLY A 43 -4.82 -2.92 16.46
N ASP A 44 -3.78 -2.14 16.17
CA ASP A 44 -2.76 -1.81 17.16
C ASP A 44 -3.35 -0.96 18.29
N TRP A 45 -3.03 -1.35 19.54
CA TRP A 45 -3.50 -0.68 20.74
C TRP A 45 -2.59 0.50 21.07
N ASP A 46 -3.06 1.69 20.74
CA ASP A 46 -2.38 2.93 21.10
C ASP A 46 -2.85 3.43 22.47
N LEU A 47 -1.88 3.83 23.29
CA LEU A 47 -2.13 4.43 24.59
C LEU A 47 -1.78 5.90 24.56
N THR A 48 -2.57 6.71 25.24
CA THR A 48 -2.31 8.12 25.46
C THR A 48 -2.30 8.43 26.94
N THR A 49 -1.40 9.29 27.38
CA THR A 49 -1.14 9.52 28.82
C THR A 49 -0.80 10.98 29.12
N GLN A 50 -1.07 11.41 30.34
CA GLN A 50 -0.62 12.71 30.83
C GLN A 50 0.92 12.76 31.01
N ALA A 51 1.56 11.60 31.21
CA ALA A 51 3.01 11.51 31.40
C ALA A 51 3.78 12.07 30.20
N ARG A 52 4.82 12.88 30.46
CA ARG A 52 5.75 13.37 29.44
C ARG A 52 6.72 12.27 28.99
N PRO A 53 7.34 12.35 27.80
CA PRO A 53 8.21 11.28 27.29
C PRO A 53 9.32 10.85 28.25
N GLY A 54 9.97 11.81 28.93
CA GLY A 54 11.00 11.52 29.92
C GLY A 54 10.47 10.77 31.15
N GLN A 55 9.23 11.02 31.58
CA GLN A 55 8.59 10.30 32.68
C GLN A 55 8.24 8.87 32.25
N ILE A 56 7.75 8.68 31.02
CA ILE A 56 7.48 7.34 30.46
C ILE A 56 8.79 6.52 30.44
N GLN A 57 9.89 7.10 29.95
CA GLN A 57 11.20 6.45 29.92
C GLN A 57 11.78 6.13 31.30
N GLN A 58 11.46 6.92 32.33
CA GLN A 58 11.86 6.62 33.70
C GLN A 58 11.05 5.47 34.31
N LEU A 59 9.76 5.38 33.98
CA LEU A 59 8.85 4.35 34.50
C LEU A 59 9.04 2.98 33.84
N PHE A 60 9.44 2.96 32.57
CA PHE A 60 9.63 1.73 31.81
C PHE A 60 11.09 1.49 31.45
N LYS A 61 11.66 0.34 31.86
CA LYS A 61 13.06 0.00 31.60
C LYS A 61 13.39 -0.26 30.13
N ARG A 62 12.41 -0.70 29.35
CA ARG A 62 12.57 -1.05 27.93
C ARG A 62 11.70 -0.14 27.08
N THR A 63 12.28 0.98 26.65
CA THR A 63 11.61 1.95 25.78
C THR A 63 12.38 2.19 24.50
N VAL A 64 11.66 2.42 23.41
CA VAL A 64 12.19 2.89 22.14
C VAL A 64 11.72 4.32 21.92
N PRO A 65 12.61 5.27 21.62
CA PRO A 65 12.21 6.64 21.29
C PRO A 65 11.56 6.65 19.90
N ILE A 66 10.22 6.61 19.84
CA ILE A 66 9.45 6.65 18.59
C ILE A 66 8.89 8.06 18.46
N GLY A 67 9.61 8.96 17.78
CA GLY A 67 9.11 10.33 17.59
C GLY A 67 8.91 11.09 18.90
N VAL A 68 9.92 11.07 19.78
CA VAL A 68 9.91 11.74 21.09
C VAL A 68 9.59 13.24 20.97
N GLU A 69 10.03 13.88 19.88
CA GLU A 69 9.70 15.27 19.53
C GLU A 69 8.18 15.50 19.41
N HIS A 70 7.43 14.47 19.03
CA HIS A 70 5.98 14.48 18.91
C HIS A 70 5.27 13.86 20.12
N GLY A 71 6.00 13.52 21.20
CA GLY A 71 5.44 13.00 22.43
C GLY A 71 5.20 11.50 22.50
N THR A 72 5.65 10.72 21.51
CA THR A 72 5.43 9.27 21.47
C THR A 72 6.67 8.52 21.98
N VAL A 73 6.42 7.47 22.77
CA VAL A 73 7.44 6.56 23.29
C VAL A 73 6.93 5.13 23.10
N GLY A 74 7.72 4.29 22.44
CA GLY A 74 7.43 2.87 22.35
C GLY A 74 7.79 2.16 23.65
N VAL A 75 6.84 1.53 24.31
CA VAL A 75 7.06 0.71 25.51
C VAL A 75 7.07 -0.76 25.09
N LEU A 76 8.19 -1.44 25.36
CA LEU A 76 8.34 -2.85 25.02
C LEU A 76 7.84 -3.74 26.17
N ALA A 77 6.77 -4.48 25.90
CA ALA A 77 6.20 -5.43 26.84
C ALA A 77 7.10 -6.67 27.04
N ARG A 78 6.79 -7.48 28.06
CA ARG A 78 7.61 -8.65 28.45
C ARG A 78 7.67 -9.73 27.37
N ASP A 79 6.62 -9.85 26.57
CA ASP A 79 6.49 -10.74 25.42
C ASP A 79 7.21 -10.21 24.16
N GLY A 80 7.79 -9.00 24.23
CA GLY A 80 8.47 -8.36 23.12
C GLY A 80 7.55 -7.55 22.21
N THR A 81 6.26 -7.43 22.52
CA THR A 81 5.36 -6.56 21.77
C THR A 81 5.62 -5.09 22.10
N LEU A 82 5.70 -4.25 21.07
CA LEU A 82 5.91 -2.81 21.19
C LEU A 82 4.56 -2.09 21.21
N PHE A 83 4.33 -1.28 22.24
CA PHE A 83 3.12 -0.46 22.37
C PHE A 83 3.47 1.01 22.27
N GLU A 84 2.73 1.77 21.48
CA GLU A 84 2.92 3.22 21.38
C GLU A 84 2.20 3.92 22.54
N VAL A 85 2.96 4.63 23.36
CA VAL A 85 2.44 5.46 24.45
C VAL A 85 2.74 6.91 24.12
N THR A 86 1.69 7.69 23.91
CA THR A 86 1.79 9.08 23.46
C THR A 86 1.32 10.04 24.54
N THR A 87 2.09 11.08 24.83
CA THR A 87 1.64 12.15 25.74
C THR A 87 0.40 12.86 25.18
N PHE A 88 -0.54 13.29 26.03
CA PHE A 88 -1.66 14.14 25.61
C PHE A 88 -1.16 15.36 24.85
N ARG A 89 -1.85 15.71 23.76
CA ARG A 89 -1.46 16.82 22.89
C ARG A 89 -2.64 17.73 22.57
N LYS A 90 -2.35 19.00 22.27
CA LYS A 90 -3.28 19.97 21.71
C LYS A 90 -2.63 20.75 20.58
N ASP A 91 -3.45 21.16 19.60
CA ASP A 91 -3.00 21.99 18.48
C ASP A 91 -2.84 23.46 18.94
N VAL A 92 -1.76 24.15 18.52
CA VAL A 92 -1.50 25.56 18.89
C VAL A 92 -1.49 26.49 17.68
N GLU A 93 -0.68 26.18 16.66
CA GLU A 93 -0.63 26.92 15.40
C GLU A 93 -0.61 25.96 14.22
N THR A 94 -1.29 26.35 13.13
CA THR A 94 -1.42 25.52 11.93
C THR A 94 -1.27 26.36 10.67
N ASP A 95 -0.34 25.98 9.80
CA ASP A 95 -0.10 26.64 8.50
C ASP A 95 -0.62 25.81 7.31
N GLY A 96 -1.41 24.76 7.56
CA GLY A 96 -1.96 23.86 6.55
C GLY A 96 -0.97 22.81 6.02
N ARG A 97 0.34 22.95 6.28
CA ARG A 97 1.35 21.93 5.96
C ARG A 97 1.56 20.97 7.12
N HIS A 98 1.62 21.50 8.34
CA HIS A 98 1.71 20.71 9.57
C HIS A 98 0.91 21.34 10.71
N ALA A 99 0.27 20.50 11.53
CA ALA A 99 -0.27 20.94 12.81
C ALA A 99 0.85 20.95 13.85
N VAL A 100 1.16 22.12 14.44
CA VAL A 100 2.10 22.21 15.56
C VAL A 100 1.36 21.84 16.84
N VAL A 101 1.86 20.80 17.50
CA VAL A 101 1.28 20.26 18.73
C VAL A 101 2.10 20.68 19.95
N THR A 102 1.41 21.01 21.04
CA THR A 102 2.00 21.11 22.38
C THR A 102 1.38 20.06 23.28
N PHE A 103 2.01 19.79 24.42
CA PHE A 103 1.42 18.85 25.35
C PHE A 103 0.20 19.43 26.05
N ALA A 104 -0.83 18.60 26.15
CA ALA A 104 -2.08 18.88 26.85
C ALA A 104 -2.03 18.31 28.26
N ASP A 105 -3.02 18.72 29.07
CA ASP A 105 -3.15 18.27 30.45
C ASP A 105 -4.36 17.34 30.64
N THR A 106 -5.34 17.36 29.72
CA THR A 106 -6.51 16.48 29.76
C THR A 106 -6.67 15.63 28.50
N ILE A 107 -7.37 14.50 28.65
CA ILE A 107 -7.70 13.61 27.54
C ILE A 107 -8.67 14.28 26.56
N GLU A 108 -9.58 15.13 27.03
CA GLU A 108 -10.55 15.84 26.18
C GLU A 108 -9.84 16.79 25.20
N GLU A 109 -8.76 17.45 25.62
CA GLU A 109 -7.92 18.25 24.73
C GLU A 109 -7.27 17.39 23.63
N ASP A 110 -6.79 16.17 23.97
CA ASP A 110 -6.23 15.23 22.98
C ASP A 110 -7.29 14.68 22.02
N LEU A 111 -8.50 14.42 22.51
CA LEU A 111 -9.60 13.97 21.66
C LEU A 111 -10.08 15.12 20.74
N ALA A 112 -10.08 16.36 21.22
CA ALA A 112 -10.53 17.54 20.48
C ALA A 112 -9.68 17.86 19.24
N ARG A 113 -8.40 17.48 19.21
CA ARG A 113 -7.50 17.69 18.05
C ARG A 113 -7.58 16.59 16.99
N ARG A 114 -8.33 15.51 17.24
CA ARG A 114 -8.43 14.40 16.30
C ARG A 114 -9.25 14.80 15.07
N ASP A 115 -9.10 14.01 14.03
CA ASP A 115 -9.70 14.30 12.73
C ASP A 115 -11.22 14.09 12.73
N PHE A 116 -11.68 12.91 13.15
CA PHE A 116 -13.08 12.49 13.07
C PHE A 116 -13.61 11.99 14.42
N THR A 117 -14.91 12.17 14.65
CA THR A 117 -15.60 11.78 15.89
C THR A 117 -15.39 10.30 16.21
N MET A 118 -15.50 9.42 15.21
CA MET A 118 -15.23 7.98 15.33
C MET A 118 -13.80 7.62 15.81
N ASN A 119 -12.84 8.53 15.66
CA ASN A 119 -11.46 8.36 16.12
C ASN A 119 -11.18 9.09 17.44
N ALA A 120 -12.13 9.91 17.90
CA ALA A 120 -12.09 10.70 19.12
C ALA A 120 -12.75 9.96 20.29
N LEU A 121 -12.50 8.66 20.37
CA LEU A 121 -12.94 7.76 21.43
C LEU A 121 -11.74 7.39 22.31
N ALA A 122 -11.95 7.41 23.62
CA ALA A 122 -11.00 6.92 24.61
C ALA A 122 -11.67 5.88 25.50
N TRP A 123 -10.95 4.80 25.81
CA TRP A 123 -11.42 3.81 26.76
C TRP A 123 -10.39 3.62 27.86
N HIS A 124 -10.86 3.62 29.11
CA HIS A 124 -10.04 3.48 30.28
C HIS A 124 -9.86 1.99 30.62
N PRO A 125 -8.66 1.39 30.52
CA PRO A 125 -8.51 -0.05 30.71
C PRO A 125 -8.81 -0.56 32.11
N LEU A 126 -8.49 0.20 33.15
CA LEU A 126 -8.71 -0.22 34.54
C LEU A 126 -10.17 0.00 34.98
N GLU A 127 -10.74 1.18 34.75
CA GLU A 127 -12.13 1.51 35.08
C GLU A 127 -13.16 0.90 34.12
N GLN A 128 -12.73 0.40 32.95
CA GLN A 128 -13.58 -0.07 31.86
C GLN A 128 -14.58 0.99 31.36
N LYS A 129 -14.22 2.27 31.48
CA LYS A 129 -15.05 3.41 31.11
C LYS A 129 -14.75 3.89 29.69
N LEU A 130 -15.79 4.04 28.87
CA LEU A 130 -15.69 4.69 27.56
C LEU A 130 -15.94 6.19 27.72
N LEU A 131 -15.09 7.01 27.11
CA LEU A 131 -15.19 8.46 27.00
C LEU A 131 -15.38 8.81 25.52
N ASP A 132 -16.55 9.38 25.22
CA ASP A 132 -16.95 9.84 23.89
C ASP A 132 -17.58 11.24 23.99
N PRO A 133 -16.75 12.29 24.08
CA PRO A 133 -17.25 13.66 24.25
C PRO A 133 -17.81 14.26 22.95
N PHE A 134 -17.60 13.60 21.81
CA PHE A 134 -17.95 14.14 20.48
C PHE A 134 -18.99 13.31 19.72
N GLY A 135 -19.58 12.28 20.34
CA GLY A 135 -20.63 11.45 19.74
C GLY A 135 -20.13 10.50 18.64
N GLY A 136 -18.86 10.08 18.71
CA GLY A 136 -18.26 9.19 17.72
C GLY A 136 -18.92 7.83 17.63
N LEU A 137 -19.42 7.29 18.73
CA LEU A 137 -20.13 6.00 18.73
C LEU A 137 -21.50 6.11 18.05
N GLU A 138 -22.20 7.23 18.25
CA GLU A 138 -23.48 7.49 17.58
C GLU A 138 -23.29 7.65 16.07
N ASP A 139 -22.31 8.45 15.65
CA ASP A 139 -21.97 8.63 14.23
C ASP A 139 -21.57 7.30 13.58
N LEU A 140 -20.76 6.48 14.27
CA LEU A 140 -20.33 5.18 13.78
C LEU A 140 -21.50 4.19 13.61
N ASN A 141 -22.44 4.17 14.56
CA ASN A 141 -23.66 3.38 14.46
C ASN A 141 -24.62 3.89 13.37
N ALA A 142 -24.63 5.20 13.13
CA ALA A 142 -25.40 5.83 12.05
C ALA A 142 -24.74 5.69 10.67
N GLY A 143 -23.52 5.17 10.58
CA GLY A 143 -22.77 5.06 9.33
C GLY A 143 -22.30 6.42 8.79
N VAL A 144 -22.02 7.38 9.68
CA VAL A 144 -21.66 8.76 9.34
C VAL A 144 -20.20 9.04 9.68
N LEU A 145 -19.48 9.67 8.76
CA LEU A 145 -18.17 10.25 9.02
C LEU A 145 -18.29 11.76 9.25
N ARG A 146 -17.96 12.21 10.46
CA ARG A 146 -18.03 13.60 10.92
C ARG A 146 -16.70 14.05 11.50
N THR A 147 -16.29 15.29 11.20
CA THR A 147 -15.08 15.87 11.78
C THR A 147 -15.27 16.27 13.25
N VAL A 148 -14.20 16.25 14.05
CA VAL A 148 -14.25 16.85 15.39
C VAL A 148 -14.23 18.38 15.28
N GLY A 149 -15.28 19.02 15.80
CA GLY A 149 -15.45 20.46 15.77
C GLY A 149 -15.91 20.97 14.40
N VAL A 150 -15.40 22.12 13.96
CA VAL A 150 -15.83 22.77 12.71
C VAL A 150 -15.06 22.19 11.51
N PRO A 151 -15.74 21.59 10.50
CA PRO A 151 -15.07 20.91 9.40
C PRO A 151 -14.07 21.78 8.63
N LYS A 152 -14.43 23.03 8.32
CA LYS A 152 -13.54 23.98 7.63
C LYS A 152 -12.23 24.17 8.39
N LYS A 153 -12.31 24.44 9.70
CA LYS A 153 -11.12 24.62 10.54
C LYS A 153 -10.30 23.32 10.55
N ARG A 154 -10.96 22.18 10.73
CA ARG A 154 -10.31 20.88 10.85
C ARG A 154 -9.52 20.47 9.60
N PHE A 155 -10.01 20.78 8.40
CA PHE A 155 -9.27 20.52 7.16
C PHE A 155 -8.18 21.56 6.89
N THR A 156 -8.39 22.84 7.22
CA THR A 156 -7.36 23.88 7.05
C THR A 156 -6.14 23.66 7.94
N GLU A 157 -6.31 23.04 9.10
CA GLU A 157 -5.19 22.69 9.98
C GLU A 157 -4.28 21.62 9.38
N ASP A 158 -4.83 20.66 8.65
CA ASP A 158 -4.09 19.60 7.94
C ASP A 158 -4.93 19.02 6.80
N TYR A 159 -4.60 19.40 5.56
CA TYR A 159 -5.34 18.96 4.37
C TYR A 159 -5.20 17.44 4.12
N LEU A 160 -4.24 16.75 4.75
CA LEU A 160 -4.15 15.28 4.68
C LEU A 160 -5.41 14.62 5.27
N ARG A 161 -6.11 15.29 6.19
CA ARG A 161 -7.37 14.81 6.75
C ARG A 161 -8.44 14.57 5.68
N ILE A 162 -8.37 15.23 4.52
CA ILE A 162 -9.26 14.95 3.38
C ILE A 162 -9.01 13.54 2.83
N LEU A 163 -7.75 13.16 2.59
CA LEU A 163 -7.41 11.81 2.12
C LEU A 163 -7.77 10.75 3.15
N ARG A 164 -7.57 11.06 4.44
CA ARG A 164 -8.02 10.23 5.56
C ARG A 164 -9.54 10.10 5.59
N ALA A 165 -10.30 11.15 5.26
CA ALA A 165 -11.76 11.10 5.17
C ALA A 165 -12.20 10.06 4.14
N PHE A 166 -11.64 10.13 2.93
CA PHE A 166 -11.91 9.15 1.87
C PHE A 166 -11.53 7.74 2.28
N ARG A 167 -10.37 7.59 2.95
CA ARG A 167 -9.91 6.29 3.45
C ARG A 167 -10.88 5.71 4.46
N PHE A 168 -11.27 6.47 5.49
CA PHE A 168 -12.17 5.98 6.53
C PHE A 168 -13.59 5.75 6.01
N ALA A 169 -14.13 6.66 5.21
CA ALA A 169 -15.44 6.48 4.58
C ALA A 169 -15.48 5.23 3.70
N GLY A 170 -14.44 5.01 2.88
CA GLY A 170 -14.35 3.79 2.07
C GLY A 170 -14.14 2.51 2.88
N ARG A 171 -13.29 2.54 3.91
CA ARG A 171 -12.97 1.35 4.74
C ARG A 171 -14.17 0.86 5.54
N PHE A 172 -14.89 1.78 6.17
CA PHE A 172 -16.00 1.48 7.07
C PHE A 172 -17.37 1.65 6.42
N ASN A 173 -17.40 1.88 5.09
CA ASN A 173 -18.61 2.12 4.31
C ASN A 173 -19.50 3.22 4.92
N LEU A 174 -18.88 4.35 5.28
CA LEU A 174 -19.54 5.49 5.92
C LEU A 174 -19.89 6.56 4.89
N THR A 175 -20.94 7.30 5.17
CA THR A 175 -21.31 8.51 4.43
C THR A 175 -20.70 9.73 5.12
N ILE A 176 -19.96 10.54 4.37
CA ILE A 176 -19.45 11.82 4.89
C ILE A 176 -20.62 12.79 5.01
N GLU A 177 -20.81 13.39 6.19
CA GLU A 177 -21.89 14.36 6.40
C GLU A 177 -21.75 15.57 5.45
N GLU A 178 -22.86 16.24 5.12
CA GLU A 178 -22.86 17.35 4.16
C GLU A 178 -21.91 18.49 4.54
N PRO A 179 -21.85 18.99 5.80
CA PRO A 179 -20.93 20.07 6.15
C PRO A 179 -19.46 19.68 5.97
N SER A 180 -19.12 18.44 6.34
CA SER A 180 -17.78 17.88 6.16
C SER A 180 -17.45 17.68 4.68
N TRP A 181 -18.39 17.19 3.87
CA TRP A 181 -18.24 17.04 2.43
C TRP A 181 -18.05 18.39 1.71
N THR A 182 -18.84 19.40 2.07
CA THR A 182 -18.71 20.73 1.48
C THR A 182 -17.39 21.39 1.87
N ALA A 183 -16.93 21.21 3.11
CA ALA A 183 -15.64 21.74 3.56
C ALA A 183 -14.45 21.04 2.90
N LEU A 184 -14.47 19.70 2.78
CA LEU A 184 -13.39 18.97 2.13
C LEU A 184 -13.30 19.30 0.64
N CYS A 185 -14.43 19.42 -0.07
CA CYS A 185 -14.45 19.80 -1.50
C CYS A 185 -13.80 21.17 -1.73
N LYS A 186 -14.00 22.14 -0.83
CA LYS A 186 -13.33 23.45 -0.87
C LYS A 186 -11.82 23.36 -0.61
N GLY A 187 -11.35 22.31 0.06
CA GLY A 187 -9.95 22.08 0.37
C GLY A 187 -9.17 21.27 -0.66
N ILE A 188 -9.82 20.73 -1.70
CA ILE A 188 -9.19 19.81 -2.66
C ILE A 188 -7.98 20.42 -3.38
N GLY A 189 -8.03 21.71 -3.72
CA GLY A 189 -6.91 22.39 -4.38
C GLY A 189 -5.62 22.39 -3.55
N HIS A 190 -5.74 22.36 -2.22
CA HIS A 190 -4.60 22.34 -1.30
C HIS A 190 -3.96 20.96 -1.13
N LEU A 191 -4.51 19.90 -1.75
CA LEU A 191 -3.86 18.60 -1.76
C LEU A 191 -2.51 18.64 -2.50
N ALA A 192 -2.33 19.59 -3.44
CA ALA A 192 -1.05 19.83 -4.10
C ALA A 192 0.04 20.40 -3.17
N ASP A 193 -0.36 21.00 -2.05
CA ASP A 193 0.56 21.59 -1.06
C ASP A 193 1.12 20.53 -0.08
N LEU A 194 0.57 19.31 -0.09
CA LEU A 194 0.98 18.22 0.79
C LEU A 194 2.30 17.59 0.35
N SER A 195 3.08 17.10 1.33
CA SER A 195 4.24 16.25 1.03
C SER A 195 3.80 14.98 0.30
N CYS A 196 4.50 14.66 -0.79
CA CYS A 196 4.26 13.49 -1.61
C CYS A 196 4.37 12.18 -0.82
N GLU A 197 5.24 12.10 0.18
CA GLU A 197 5.39 10.94 1.05
C GLU A 197 4.12 10.69 1.89
N ARG A 198 3.50 11.75 2.42
CA ARG A 198 2.24 11.65 3.18
C ARG A 198 1.07 11.23 2.28
N VAL A 199 1.02 11.78 1.06
CA VAL A 199 0.02 11.38 0.05
C VAL A 199 0.20 9.92 -0.34
N ARG A 200 1.44 9.48 -0.61
CA ARG A 200 1.80 8.10 -0.89
C ARG A 200 1.35 7.16 0.23
N GLU A 201 1.63 7.50 1.49
CA GLU A 201 1.26 6.67 2.63
C GLU A 201 -0.26 6.50 2.76
N GLU A 202 -1.06 7.56 2.56
CA GLU A 202 -2.51 7.43 2.59
C GLU A 202 -3.04 6.62 1.40
N LEU A 203 -2.48 6.78 0.19
CA LEU A 203 -2.81 5.93 -0.96
C LEU A 203 -2.48 4.46 -0.67
N LEU A 204 -1.29 4.15 -0.15
CA LEU A 204 -0.90 2.78 0.17
C LEU A 204 -1.78 2.18 1.25
N LYS A 205 -2.22 2.93 2.27
CA LYS A 205 -3.18 2.42 3.27
C LYS A 205 -4.52 2.04 2.63
N VAL A 206 -5.01 2.83 1.66
CA VAL A 206 -6.21 2.51 0.89
C VAL A 206 -5.99 1.22 0.08
N LEU A 207 -4.88 1.12 -0.63
CA LEU A 207 -4.58 -0.03 -1.50
C LEU A 207 -4.27 -1.29 -0.70
N ASP A 208 -3.65 -1.19 0.46
CA ASP A 208 -3.18 -2.36 1.21
C ASP A 208 -4.24 -2.90 2.17
N GLN A 209 -4.86 -2.03 2.96
CA GLN A 209 -5.64 -2.47 4.12
C GLN A 209 -7.13 -2.73 3.81
N HIS A 210 -7.64 -2.22 2.69
CA HIS A 210 -9.09 -2.24 2.42
C HIS A 210 -9.51 -3.50 1.69
N ARG A 211 -10.70 -4.02 2.00
CA ARG A 211 -11.30 -5.07 1.16
C ARG A 211 -11.75 -4.51 -0.19
N THR A 212 -12.32 -3.32 -0.19
CA THR A 212 -12.83 -2.60 -1.37
C THR A 212 -12.16 -1.23 -1.51
N PRO A 213 -10.91 -1.16 -2.02
CA PRO A 213 -10.25 0.11 -2.30
C PRO A 213 -11.06 1.03 -3.23
N SER A 214 -11.89 0.44 -4.12
CA SER A 214 -12.78 1.17 -5.03
C SER A 214 -13.68 2.19 -4.31
N SER A 215 -14.16 1.87 -3.10
CA SER A 215 -15.06 2.74 -2.33
C SER A 215 -14.37 4.05 -1.96
N ALA A 216 -13.09 3.98 -1.55
CA ALA A 216 -12.30 5.17 -1.26
C ALA A 216 -11.93 5.91 -2.56
N LEU A 217 -11.40 5.22 -3.58
CA LEU A 217 -11.00 5.87 -4.84
C LEU A 217 -12.17 6.51 -5.60
N SER A 218 -13.39 5.99 -5.44
CA SER A 218 -14.60 6.63 -5.96
C SER A 218 -14.89 7.98 -5.28
N LEU A 219 -14.57 8.13 -3.99
CA LEU A 219 -14.66 9.41 -3.29
C LEU A 219 -13.57 10.38 -3.76
N TYR A 220 -12.35 9.90 -4.02
CA TYR A 220 -11.29 10.71 -4.64
C TYR A 220 -11.77 11.28 -5.98
N ALA A 221 -12.34 10.42 -6.83
CA ALA A 221 -12.90 10.82 -8.12
C ALA A 221 -14.04 11.84 -7.97
N LYS A 222 -15.02 11.54 -7.11
CA LYS A 222 -16.21 12.38 -6.90
C LYS A 222 -15.86 13.77 -6.36
N ALA A 223 -14.84 13.87 -5.51
CA ALA A 223 -14.38 15.14 -4.96
C ALA A 223 -13.44 15.92 -5.89
N GLY A 224 -12.99 15.32 -7.00
CA GLY A 224 -11.99 15.93 -7.89
C GLY A 224 -10.55 15.83 -7.39
N ALA A 225 -10.28 15.01 -6.37
CA ALA A 225 -8.93 14.81 -5.83
C ALA A 225 -7.98 14.15 -6.84
N LEU A 226 -8.51 13.30 -7.74
CA LEU A 226 -7.72 12.69 -8.82
C LEU A 226 -7.12 13.75 -9.74
N GLY A 227 -7.90 14.76 -10.17
CA GLY A 227 -7.38 15.81 -11.05
C GLY A 227 -6.26 16.65 -10.43
N VAL A 228 -6.18 16.73 -9.09
CA VAL A 228 -5.11 17.44 -8.38
C VAL A 228 -3.89 16.54 -8.16
N LEU A 229 -4.11 15.32 -7.68
CA LEU A 229 -3.02 14.43 -7.25
C LEU A 229 -2.50 13.49 -8.34
N TYR A 230 -3.38 13.05 -9.25
CA TYR A 230 -3.12 12.04 -10.27
C TYR A 230 -3.83 12.41 -11.60
N PRO A 231 -3.46 13.53 -12.25
CA PRO A 231 -4.11 13.98 -13.49
C PRO A 231 -4.22 12.88 -14.55
N GLU A 232 -3.21 12.01 -14.64
CA GLU A 232 -3.14 10.88 -15.57
C GLU A 232 -4.28 9.87 -15.35
N LEU A 233 -4.65 9.62 -14.08
CA LEU A 233 -5.77 8.75 -13.71
C LEU A 233 -7.12 9.45 -13.90
N ASP A 234 -7.17 10.77 -13.72
CA ASP A 234 -8.38 11.54 -13.98
C ASP A 234 -8.69 11.63 -15.49
N GLU A 235 -7.66 11.77 -16.33
CA GLU A 235 -7.76 11.63 -17.78
C GLU A 235 -8.37 10.27 -18.16
N LEU A 236 -7.82 9.17 -17.62
CA LEU A 236 -8.34 7.82 -17.85
C LEU A 236 -9.81 7.66 -17.42
N ARG A 237 -10.19 8.29 -16.31
CA ARG A 237 -11.57 8.26 -15.80
C ARG A 237 -12.55 9.00 -16.70
N ILE A 238 -12.12 10.11 -17.30
CA ILE A 238 -12.93 10.96 -18.17
C ILE A 238 -12.94 10.44 -19.62
N ALA A 239 -11.93 9.64 -20.01
CA ALA A 239 -11.78 9.06 -21.35
C ALA A 239 -13.02 8.28 -21.82
N ASP A 240 -13.15 8.21 -23.15
CA ASP A 240 -14.39 7.95 -23.88
C ASP A 240 -15.21 6.72 -23.43
N LYS A 241 -16.53 6.92 -23.41
CA LYS A 241 -17.59 6.03 -22.89
C LYS A 241 -18.16 5.11 -23.96
N SER A 242 -17.45 4.92 -25.07
CA SER A 242 -17.93 4.23 -26.26
C SER A 242 -17.99 2.70 -26.10
N GLY A 243 -17.39 2.14 -25.04
CA GLY A 243 -17.44 0.71 -24.69
C GLY A 243 -18.49 0.34 -23.63
N ALA A 244 -18.67 -0.96 -23.40
CA ALA A 244 -19.66 -1.51 -22.45
C ALA A 244 -19.34 -1.24 -20.96
N SER A 245 -18.11 -0.85 -20.62
CA SER A 245 -17.70 -0.46 -19.27
C SER A 245 -16.59 0.60 -19.33
N ASN A 246 -16.63 1.59 -18.43
CA ASN A 246 -15.61 2.62 -18.32
C ASN A 246 -14.26 1.99 -17.88
N PRO A 247 -13.12 2.30 -18.53
CA PRO A 247 -11.80 1.80 -18.15
C PRO A 247 -11.46 1.98 -16.65
N TRP A 248 -11.83 3.12 -16.08
CA TRP A 248 -11.67 3.40 -14.65
C TRP A 248 -12.52 2.47 -13.78
N GLU A 249 -13.80 2.29 -14.13
CA GLU A 249 -14.70 1.39 -13.37
C GLU A 249 -14.24 -0.06 -13.46
N SER A 250 -13.77 -0.49 -14.64
CA SER A 250 -13.18 -1.81 -14.84
C SER A 250 -11.93 -2.01 -13.97
N THR A 251 -11.06 -0.99 -13.90
CA THR A 251 -9.85 -1.00 -13.04
C THR A 251 -10.21 -1.07 -11.56
N LEU A 252 -11.23 -0.32 -11.12
CA LEU A 252 -11.70 -0.39 -9.73
C LEU A 252 -12.29 -1.78 -9.42
N ALA A 253 -13.06 -2.35 -10.35
CA ALA A 253 -13.69 -3.65 -10.18
C ALA A 253 -12.65 -4.80 -10.12
N SER A 254 -11.60 -4.76 -10.93
CA SER A 254 -10.50 -5.74 -10.88
C SER A 254 -9.69 -5.61 -9.58
N MET A 255 -9.38 -4.38 -9.16
CA MET A 255 -8.63 -4.12 -7.94
C MET A 255 -9.34 -4.67 -6.68
N ASP A 256 -10.67 -4.61 -6.63
CA ASP A 256 -11.48 -5.20 -5.54
C ASP A 256 -11.45 -6.74 -5.53
N ARG A 257 -11.07 -7.40 -6.63
CA ARG A 257 -10.87 -8.87 -6.69
C ARG A 257 -9.51 -9.30 -6.15
N LEU A 258 -8.56 -8.37 -5.98
CA LEU A 258 -7.27 -8.64 -5.36
C LEU A 258 -7.42 -8.68 -3.83
N PRO A 259 -6.76 -9.62 -3.13
CA PRO A 259 -6.83 -9.72 -1.67
C PRO A 259 -6.16 -8.52 -0.97
N PRO A 260 -6.60 -8.16 0.25
CA PRO A 260 -5.91 -7.17 1.09
C PRO A 260 -4.49 -7.64 1.45
N GLY A 261 -3.64 -6.72 1.91
CA GLY A 261 -2.21 -6.95 2.19
C GLY A 261 -1.33 -7.01 0.93
N ASN A 262 -1.85 -6.56 -0.20
CA ASN A 262 -1.16 -6.57 -1.50
C ASN A 262 -1.12 -5.18 -2.13
N GLY A 263 -0.78 -4.15 -1.33
CA GLY A 263 -0.80 -2.74 -1.76
C GLY A 263 -0.08 -2.47 -3.08
N PHE A 264 1.12 -3.03 -3.28
CA PHE A 264 1.87 -2.86 -4.54
C PHE A 264 1.28 -3.62 -5.73
N LEU A 265 0.56 -4.72 -5.50
CA LEU A 265 -0.13 -5.42 -6.58
C LEU A 265 -1.35 -4.61 -7.05
N ARG A 266 -2.09 -4.04 -6.09
CA ARG A 266 -3.21 -3.13 -6.38
C ARG A 266 -2.74 -1.80 -6.95
N LEU A 267 -1.54 -1.32 -6.60
CA LEU A 267 -0.92 -0.17 -7.24
C LEU A 267 -0.61 -0.46 -8.71
N ALA A 268 0.00 -1.62 -9.02
CA ALA A 268 0.21 -2.04 -10.40
C ALA A 268 -1.12 -2.14 -11.16
N GLU A 269 -2.17 -2.69 -10.55
CA GLU A 269 -3.50 -2.71 -11.16
C GLU A 269 -4.08 -1.31 -11.33
N LEU A 270 -3.91 -0.37 -10.41
CA LEU A 270 -4.42 1.00 -10.57
C LEU A 270 -3.80 1.72 -11.78
N LEU A 271 -2.54 1.40 -12.09
CA LEU A 271 -1.75 2.08 -13.13
C LEU A 271 -1.74 1.33 -14.47
N HIS A 272 -2.39 0.18 -14.59
CA HIS A 272 -2.15 -0.77 -15.69
C HIS A 272 -2.56 -0.31 -17.09
N LEU A 273 -3.42 0.72 -17.19
CA LEU A 273 -3.88 1.29 -18.46
C LEU A 273 -3.09 2.54 -18.85
N LEU A 274 -2.12 2.95 -18.04
CA LEU A 274 -1.24 4.07 -18.34
C LEU A 274 -0.01 3.58 -19.11
N ASP A 275 0.53 4.44 -19.97
CA ASP A 275 1.82 4.20 -20.60
C ASP A 275 2.98 4.26 -19.59
N SER A 276 4.12 3.67 -19.97
CA SER A 276 5.29 3.54 -19.10
C SER A 276 5.82 4.89 -18.58
N ASP A 277 5.69 5.96 -19.36
CA ASP A 277 6.18 7.29 -18.97
C ASP A 277 5.29 7.89 -17.87
N LYS A 278 3.96 7.79 -18.03
CA LYS A 278 2.99 8.21 -16.99
C LYS A 278 3.14 7.40 -15.72
N VAL A 279 3.33 6.08 -15.82
CA VAL A 279 3.57 5.19 -14.65
C VAL A 279 4.81 5.66 -13.89
N THR A 280 5.92 5.84 -14.61
CA THR A 280 7.19 6.30 -14.03
C THR A 280 7.05 7.68 -13.39
N GLY A 281 6.37 8.62 -14.06
CA GLY A 281 6.10 9.96 -13.55
C GLY A 281 5.34 9.95 -12.22
N ILE A 282 4.29 9.14 -12.10
CA ILE A 282 3.52 8.99 -10.86
C ILE A 282 4.39 8.42 -9.73
N LEU A 283 5.14 7.35 -10.01
CA LEU A 283 5.96 6.67 -9.01
C LEU A 283 7.10 7.56 -8.48
N LEU A 284 7.75 8.32 -9.37
CA LEU A 284 8.77 9.31 -9.00
C LEU A 284 8.16 10.48 -8.22
N ARG A 285 7.00 11.01 -8.65
CA ARG A 285 6.29 12.08 -7.94
C ARG A 285 5.93 11.68 -6.50
N LEU A 286 5.56 10.43 -6.29
CA LEU A 286 5.27 9.88 -4.95
C LEU A 286 6.53 9.44 -4.17
N ARG A 287 7.72 9.59 -4.76
CA ARG A 287 9.02 9.24 -4.15
C ARG A 287 9.08 7.81 -3.64
N PHE A 288 8.53 6.86 -4.40
CA PHE A 288 8.77 5.45 -4.15
C PHE A 288 10.27 5.13 -4.34
N SER A 289 10.77 4.12 -3.61
CA SER A 289 12.16 3.66 -3.77
C SER A 289 12.40 3.06 -5.15
N ASN A 290 13.65 3.06 -5.63
CA ASN A 290 13.99 2.49 -6.94
C ASN A 290 13.48 1.05 -7.10
N ALA A 291 13.67 0.21 -6.07
CA ALA A 291 13.16 -1.17 -6.09
C ALA A 291 11.63 -1.25 -6.21
N GLN A 292 10.88 -0.33 -5.58
CA GLN A 292 9.42 -0.26 -5.70
C GLN A 292 8.99 0.26 -7.07
N ASN A 293 9.72 1.22 -7.64
CA ASN A 293 9.47 1.75 -8.97
C ASN A 293 9.62 0.65 -10.00
N ASP A 294 10.78 -0.01 -10.00
CA ASP A 294 11.12 -1.06 -10.95
C ASP A 294 10.13 -2.23 -10.87
N GLU A 295 9.81 -2.69 -9.65
CA GLU A 295 8.89 -3.80 -9.47
C GLU A 295 7.45 -3.46 -9.88
N THR A 296 6.99 -2.23 -9.63
CA THR A 296 5.64 -1.80 -10.05
C THR A 296 5.59 -1.61 -11.56
N ALA A 297 6.58 -0.94 -12.15
CA ALA A 297 6.67 -0.70 -13.59
C ALA A 297 6.72 -2.02 -14.37
N ARG A 298 7.55 -2.99 -13.95
CA ARG A 298 7.61 -4.32 -14.57
C ARG A 298 6.29 -5.07 -14.52
N ARG A 299 5.49 -4.91 -13.46
CA ARG A 299 4.16 -5.53 -13.37
C ARG A 299 3.15 -4.86 -14.29
N VAL A 300 3.23 -3.54 -14.42
CA VAL A 300 2.34 -2.77 -15.30
C VAL A 300 2.63 -3.07 -16.77
N SER A 301 3.91 -3.12 -17.15
CA SER A 301 4.35 -3.34 -18.54
C SER A 301 4.44 -4.82 -18.93
N ALA A 302 4.13 -5.75 -18.02
CA ALA A 302 4.23 -7.17 -18.31
C ALA A 302 3.25 -7.57 -19.42
N ALA A 303 3.73 -8.37 -20.38
CA ALA A 303 2.86 -8.99 -21.35
C ALA A 303 1.84 -9.91 -20.65
N PRO A 304 0.61 -10.07 -21.20
CA PRO A 304 -0.36 -11.03 -20.70
C PRO A 304 0.21 -12.44 -20.63
N LEU A 305 -0.32 -13.28 -19.72
CA LEU A 305 0.07 -14.68 -19.64
C LEU A 305 -0.13 -15.35 -21.00
N PRO A 306 0.81 -16.22 -21.43
CA PRO A 306 0.66 -16.97 -22.65
C PRO A 306 -0.64 -17.79 -22.61
N GLY A 307 -1.39 -17.77 -23.71
CA GLY A 307 -2.59 -18.59 -23.86
C GLY A 307 -2.30 -20.08 -23.78
N ILE A 308 -3.34 -20.90 -23.62
CA ILE A 308 -3.23 -22.35 -23.50
C ILE A 308 -2.50 -22.97 -24.71
N ASP A 309 -2.65 -22.38 -25.89
CA ASP A 309 -2.09 -22.86 -27.15
C ASP A 309 -0.65 -22.38 -27.42
N ALA A 310 -0.06 -21.56 -26.55
CA ALA A 310 1.32 -21.10 -26.71
C ALA A 310 2.28 -22.30 -26.75
N ASP A 311 3.40 -22.25 -27.47
CA ASP A 311 4.40 -23.33 -27.35
C ASP A 311 5.26 -23.16 -26.08
N ASP A 312 6.03 -24.20 -25.76
CA ASP A 312 6.88 -24.20 -24.57
C ASP A 312 7.98 -23.11 -24.63
N ALA A 313 8.46 -22.78 -25.84
CA ALA A 313 9.43 -21.71 -26.04
C ALA A 313 8.82 -20.33 -25.73
N ALA A 314 7.58 -20.07 -26.16
CA ALA A 314 6.85 -18.84 -25.85
C ALA A 314 6.64 -18.67 -24.34
N ILE A 315 6.36 -19.75 -23.62
CA ILE A 315 6.24 -19.71 -22.16
C ILE A 315 7.59 -19.38 -21.50
N ARG A 316 8.70 -19.98 -21.97
CA ARG A 316 10.04 -19.66 -21.47
C ARG A 316 10.43 -18.21 -21.76
N ARG A 317 10.21 -17.71 -22.99
CA ARG A 317 10.46 -16.31 -23.37
C ARG A 317 9.61 -15.33 -22.54
N TRP A 318 8.35 -15.67 -22.27
CA TRP A 318 7.49 -14.87 -21.40
C TRP A 318 8.00 -14.87 -19.95
N LEU A 319 8.38 -16.02 -19.40
CA LEU A 319 8.93 -16.11 -18.04
C LEU A 319 10.25 -15.33 -17.91
N SER A 320 11.14 -15.44 -18.90
CA SER A 320 12.40 -14.69 -18.96
C SER A 320 12.16 -13.18 -18.97
N SER A 321 11.34 -12.70 -19.92
CA SER A 321 11.10 -11.25 -20.10
C SER A 321 10.33 -10.61 -18.94
N THR A 322 9.41 -11.32 -18.30
CA THR A 322 8.63 -10.81 -17.17
C THR A 322 9.29 -11.03 -15.81
N GLY A 323 10.30 -11.89 -15.74
CA GLY A 323 10.93 -12.36 -14.51
C GLY A 323 10.16 -13.56 -13.91
N PRO A 324 10.78 -14.76 -13.83
CA PRO A 324 10.12 -15.98 -13.38
C PRO A 324 9.53 -15.89 -11.96
N GLU A 325 10.09 -15.02 -11.11
CA GLU A 325 9.63 -14.74 -9.75
C GLU A 325 8.26 -14.03 -9.72
N ARG A 326 7.91 -13.27 -10.77
CA ARG A 326 6.65 -12.50 -10.85
C ARG A 326 5.45 -13.29 -11.32
N LEU A 327 5.63 -14.54 -11.79
CA LEU A 327 4.55 -15.39 -12.30
C LEU A 327 3.28 -15.35 -11.44
N ASN A 328 3.42 -15.51 -10.12
CA ASN A 328 2.26 -15.53 -9.22
C ASN A 328 1.59 -14.15 -9.07
N ALA A 329 2.35 -13.06 -9.17
CA ALA A 329 1.81 -11.70 -9.11
C ALA A 329 1.03 -11.39 -10.40
N LEU A 330 1.62 -11.68 -11.57
CA LEU A 330 1.00 -11.44 -12.87
C LEU A 330 -0.27 -12.28 -13.05
N ALA A 331 -0.23 -13.57 -12.69
CA ALA A 331 -1.40 -14.44 -12.73
C ALA A 331 -2.54 -13.94 -11.81
N ARG A 332 -2.21 -13.29 -10.68
CA ARG A 332 -3.22 -12.69 -9.79
C ARG A 332 -3.86 -11.44 -10.41
N LEU A 333 -3.08 -10.60 -11.10
CA LEU A 333 -3.60 -9.43 -11.82
C LEU A 333 -4.58 -9.88 -12.90
N GLU A 334 -4.18 -10.84 -13.75
CA GLU A 334 -5.07 -11.36 -14.78
C GLU A 334 -6.31 -12.05 -14.22
N MET A 335 -6.15 -12.88 -13.19
CA MET A 335 -7.28 -13.52 -12.51
C MET A 335 -8.26 -12.48 -11.95
N ALA A 336 -7.75 -11.37 -11.42
CA ALA A 336 -8.57 -10.29 -10.89
C ALA A 336 -9.39 -9.60 -11.99
N ARG A 337 -8.76 -9.30 -13.13
CA ARG A 337 -9.44 -8.75 -14.32
C ARG A 337 -10.47 -9.74 -14.87
N ALA A 338 -10.10 -11.01 -14.99
CA ALA A 338 -10.97 -12.05 -15.53
C ALA A 338 -12.21 -12.30 -14.64
N ARG A 339 -12.05 -12.14 -13.33
CA ARG A 339 -13.18 -12.24 -12.39
C ARG A 339 -14.05 -10.99 -12.39
N ALA A 340 -13.47 -9.82 -12.65
CA ALA A 340 -14.19 -8.55 -12.63
C ALA A 340 -15.12 -8.37 -13.82
N ASN A 341 -14.74 -8.87 -15.00
CA ASN A 341 -15.53 -8.79 -16.22
C ASN A 341 -15.91 -10.20 -16.72
N PRO A 342 -17.19 -10.61 -16.67
CA PRO A 342 -17.64 -11.92 -17.15
C PRO A 342 -17.34 -12.20 -18.63
N SER A 343 -17.17 -11.16 -19.44
CA SER A 343 -16.84 -11.26 -20.87
C SER A 343 -15.34 -11.12 -21.15
N SER A 344 -14.49 -11.16 -20.11
CA SER A 344 -13.04 -11.08 -20.28
C SER A 344 -12.50 -12.31 -21.02
N ILE A 345 -11.53 -12.07 -21.89
CA ILE A 345 -10.66 -13.10 -22.44
C ILE A 345 -9.24 -12.74 -22.00
N PRO A 346 -8.51 -13.63 -21.30
CA PRO A 346 -8.90 -14.99 -20.91
C PRO A 346 -9.97 -15.05 -19.81
N THR A 347 -10.74 -16.14 -19.78
CA THR A 347 -11.66 -16.51 -18.70
C THR A 347 -10.87 -16.94 -17.44
N PRO A 348 -11.51 -16.96 -16.24
CA PRO A 348 -10.83 -17.43 -15.03
C PRO A 348 -10.27 -18.86 -15.14
N SER A 349 -10.90 -19.76 -15.90
CA SER A 349 -10.37 -21.12 -16.10
C SER A 349 -9.09 -21.08 -16.93
N GLU A 350 -9.10 -20.32 -18.03
CA GLU A 350 -7.95 -20.20 -18.91
C GLU A 350 -6.75 -19.56 -18.20
N VAL A 351 -6.97 -18.55 -17.35
CA VAL A 351 -5.90 -17.98 -16.51
C VAL A 351 -5.29 -19.03 -15.59
N VAL A 352 -6.10 -19.92 -14.99
CA VAL A 352 -5.59 -21.01 -14.13
C VAL A 352 -4.74 -21.98 -14.96
N ASP A 353 -5.18 -22.34 -16.15
CA ASP A 353 -4.50 -23.31 -17.00
C ASP A 353 -3.18 -22.74 -17.54
N SER A 354 -3.18 -21.49 -18.02
CA SER A 354 -1.96 -20.75 -18.39
C SER A 354 -0.98 -20.63 -17.23
N TRP A 355 -1.46 -20.27 -16.02
CA TRP A 355 -0.62 -20.20 -14.83
C TRP A 355 -0.04 -21.57 -14.45
N ARG A 356 -0.83 -22.64 -14.51
CA ARG A 356 -0.36 -24.01 -14.22
C ARG A 356 0.75 -24.40 -15.18
N ARG A 357 0.58 -24.13 -16.47
CA ARG A 357 1.58 -24.46 -17.48
C ARG A 357 2.87 -23.68 -17.29
N ALA A 358 2.80 -22.37 -17.09
CA ALA A 358 3.97 -21.53 -16.78
C ALA A 358 4.65 -21.94 -15.47
N ARG A 359 3.88 -22.33 -14.45
CA ARG A 359 4.41 -22.86 -13.19
C ARG A 359 5.13 -24.19 -13.37
N CYS A 360 4.58 -25.10 -14.17
CA CYS A 360 5.23 -26.37 -14.51
C CYS A 360 6.52 -26.12 -15.28
N MET A 361 6.52 -25.22 -16.28
CA MET A 361 7.72 -24.83 -17.01
C MET A 361 8.81 -24.30 -16.08
N ARG A 362 8.45 -23.42 -15.13
CA ARG A 362 9.41 -22.93 -14.13
C ARG A 362 9.93 -24.05 -13.21
N ALA A 363 9.11 -25.07 -12.94
CA ALA A 363 9.48 -26.19 -12.07
C ALA A 363 10.38 -27.24 -12.76
N THR A 364 10.49 -27.23 -14.10
CA THR A 364 11.42 -28.13 -14.81
C THR A 364 12.89 -27.79 -14.54
N GLY A 365 13.17 -26.54 -14.12
CA GLY A 365 14.54 -26.04 -13.98
C GLY A 365 15.20 -25.69 -15.31
N ALA A 366 14.42 -25.53 -16.40
CA ALA A 366 14.94 -25.00 -17.64
C ALA A 366 15.57 -23.62 -17.42
N PRO A 367 16.63 -23.25 -18.16
CA PRO A 367 17.25 -21.92 -18.02
C PRO A 367 16.26 -20.82 -18.43
N LEU A 368 16.08 -19.83 -17.56
CA LEU A 368 15.13 -18.73 -17.76
C LEU A 368 15.78 -17.36 -17.60
N THR A 369 16.99 -17.31 -17.03
CA THR A 369 17.74 -16.09 -16.75
C THR A 369 19.18 -16.24 -17.21
N ILE A 370 19.88 -15.13 -17.38
CA ILE A 370 21.32 -15.14 -17.72
C ILE A 370 22.12 -15.96 -16.68
N SER A 371 21.74 -15.92 -15.40
CA SER A 371 22.40 -16.70 -14.35
C SER A 371 22.19 -18.21 -14.47
N ASP A 372 21.23 -18.67 -15.27
CA ASP A 372 21.00 -20.10 -15.51
C ASP A 372 21.82 -20.63 -16.70
N LEU A 373 22.49 -19.75 -17.46
CA LEU A 373 23.34 -20.16 -18.56
C LEU A 373 24.54 -20.96 -18.06
N ALA A 374 24.92 -21.99 -18.82
CA ALA A 374 26.13 -22.78 -18.58
C ALA A 374 27.43 -22.02 -18.91
N LEU A 375 27.30 -20.80 -19.42
CA LEU A 375 28.36 -19.89 -19.81
C LEU A 375 28.12 -18.54 -19.16
N ASP A 376 29.15 -17.98 -18.51
CA ASP A 376 29.10 -16.66 -17.87
C ASP A 376 30.08 -15.64 -18.48
N GLY A 377 30.11 -14.43 -17.93
CA GLY A 377 31.05 -13.40 -18.39
C GLY A 377 32.53 -13.76 -18.21
N HIS A 378 32.89 -14.60 -17.24
CA HIS A 378 34.27 -15.03 -17.05
C HIS A 378 34.68 -16.08 -18.10
N ASP A 379 33.74 -16.90 -18.54
CA ASP A 379 33.93 -17.78 -19.71
C ASP A 379 34.22 -16.94 -20.96
N LEU A 380 33.43 -15.89 -21.24
CA LEU A 380 33.69 -14.98 -22.39
C LEU A 380 35.10 -14.35 -22.34
N ILE A 381 35.56 -13.91 -21.16
CA ILE A 381 36.92 -13.38 -21.00
C ILE A 381 37.98 -14.45 -21.29
N ARG A 382 37.76 -15.69 -20.83
CA ARG A 382 38.67 -16.82 -21.12
C ARG A 382 38.72 -17.17 -22.60
N MET A 383 37.65 -16.90 -23.34
CA MET A 383 37.59 -17.05 -24.80
C MET A 383 38.31 -15.92 -25.55
N GLY A 384 38.81 -14.90 -24.84
CA GLY A 384 39.57 -13.79 -25.42
C GLY A 384 38.74 -12.53 -25.69
N LEU A 385 37.46 -12.49 -25.30
CA LEU A 385 36.63 -11.29 -25.41
C LEU A 385 36.98 -10.26 -24.33
N HIS A 386 36.92 -8.98 -24.68
CA HIS A 386 37.20 -7.88 -23.75
C HIS A 386 35.92 -7.36 -23.10
N PRO A 387 35.90 -7.18 -21.76
CA PRO A 387 34.72 -6.68 -21.06
C PRO A 387 34.20 -5.37 -21.66
N GLY A 388 32.90 -5.34 -21.98
CA GLY A 388 32.25 -4.20 -22.62
C GLY A 388 30.73 -4.29 -22.58
N PRO A 389 30.02 -3.26 -23.06
CA PRO A 389 28.55 -3.25 -23.13
C PRO A 389 27.98 -4.43 -23.93
N ASP A 390 28.74 -4.93 -24.90
CA ASP A 390 28.34 -6.04 -25.78
C ASP A 390 28.21 -7.38 -25.04
N PHE A 391 28.83 -7.55 -23.87
CA PHE A 391 28.70 -8.78 -23.07
C PHE A 391 27.25 -9.03 -22.67
N ALA A 392 26.52 -7.98 -22.29
CA ALA A 392 25.12 -8.10 -21.95
C ALA A 392 24.32 -8.55 -23.19
N GLN A 393 24.63 -8.01 -24.37
CA GLN A 393 23.98 -8.41 -25.61
C GLN A 393 24.26 -9.89 -25.94
N ILE A 394 25.53 -10.30 -25.91
CA ILE A 394 25.94 -11.69 -26.17
C ILE A 394 25.23 -12.67 -25.23
N LEU A 395 25.22 -12.37 -23.92
CA LEU A 395 24.56 -13.24 -22.94
C LEU A 395 23.04 -13.29 -23.14
N ASN A 396 22.40 -12.19 -23.55
CA ASN A 396 20.98 -12.19 -23.90
C ASN A 396 20.70 -13.00 -25.18
N ASP A 397 21.55 -12.90 -26.21
CA ASP A 397 21.40 -13.68 -27.45
C ASP A 397 21.58 -15.18 -27.21
N LEU A 398 22.50 -15.55 -26.31
CA LEU A 398 22.66 -16.93 -25.85
C LEU A 398 21.44 -17.40 -25.05
N LEU A 399 20.90 -16.54 -24.18
CA LEU A 399 19.69 -16.85 -23.45
C LEU A 399 18.53 -17.08 -24.42
N ASP A 400 18.30 -16.20 -25.40
CA ASP A 400 17.26 -16.37 -26.41
C ASP A 400 17.40 -17.69 -27.17
N PHE A 401 18.63 -18.07 -27.54
CA PHE A 401 18.91 -19.37 -28.17
C PHE A 401 18.54 -20.56 -27.26
N VAL A 402 18.87 -20.49 -25.97
CA VAL A 402 18.53 -21.53 -24.98
C VAL A 402 17.04 -21.57 -24.65
N LEU A 403 16.34 -20.44 -24.74
CA LEU A 403 14.89 -20.37 -24.52
C LEU A 403 14.13 -21.10 -25.65
N GLU A 404 14.67 -21.18 -26.87
CA GLU A 404 14.12 -22.03 -27.94
C GLU A 404 14.22 -23.51 -27.57
N ASP A 405 15.41 -23.96 -27.21
CA ASP A 405 15.72 -25.34 -26.87
C ASP A 405 16.64 -25.41 -25.63
N PRO A 406 16.09 -25.74 -24.44
CA PRO A 406 16.86 -25.83 -23.20
C PRO A 406 18.00 -26.84 -23.23
N THR A 407 17.98 -27.82 -24.14
CA THR A 407 19.06 -28.81 -24.27
C THR A 407 20.34 -28.20 -24.85
N GLN A 408 20.25 -27.01 -25.43
CA GLN A 408 21.41 -26.27 -25.96
C GLN A 408 22.22 -25.57 -24.86
N ASN A 409 21.79 -25.59 -23.60
CA ASN A 409 22.50 -24.98 -22.47
C ASN A 409 23.70 -25.82 -22.00
N GLU A 410 24.57 -26.17 -22.93
CA GLU A 410 25.83 -26.86 -22.65
C GLU A 410 26.99 -25.93 -23.01
N ARG A 411 28.00 -25.85 -22.14
CA ARG A 411 29.13 -24.92 -22.30
C ARG A 411 29.75 -24.97 -23.70
N GLY A 412 30.05 -26.16 -24.21
CA GLY A 412 30.66 -26.30 -25.54
C GLY A 412 29.78 -25.82 -26.70
N ILE A 413 28.46 -25.96 -26.59
CA ILE A 413 27.52 -25.47 -27.61
C ILE A 413 27.47 -23.95 -27.59
N LEU A 414 27.41 -23.36 -26.39
CA LEU A 414 27.38 -21.90 -26.21
C LEU A 414 28.70 -21.25 -26.66
N GLU A 415 29.84 -21.85 -26.30
CA GLU A 415 31.17 -21.39 -26.75
C GLU A 415 31.28 -21.39 -28.28
N ALA A 416 30.82 -22.46 -28.95
CA ALA A 416 30.82 -22.54 -30.40
C ALA A 416 29.94 -21.46 -31.06
N ARG A 417 28.79 -21.14 -30.46
CA ARG A 417 27.88 -20.09 -30.95
C ARG A 417 28.49 -18.71 -30.83
N VAL A 418 29.14 -18.40 -29.71
CA VAL A 418 29.88 -17.13 -29.52
C VAL A 418 30.98 -17.00 -30.57
N GLY A 419 31.78 -18.06 -30.78
CA GLY A 419 32.86 -18.05 -31.78
C GLY A 419 32.37 -17.87 -33.23
N ALA A 420 31.17 -18.35 -33.56
CA ALA A 420 30.56 -18.14 -34.87
C ALA A 420 30.09 -16.69 -35.10
N SER A 421 29.56 -16.04 -34.06
CA SER A 421 29.12 -14.64 -34.12
C SER A 421 30.30 -13.64 -34.16
N SER A 422 31.42 -13.93 -33.52
CA SER A 422 32.61 -13.05 -33.56
C SER A 422 33.29 -13.01 -34.93
N ASN A 423 33.20 -14.10 -35.71
CA ASN A 423 33.80 -14.15 -37.06
C ASN A 423 32.95 -13.43 -38.13
N SER A 424 31.66 -13.17 -37.88
CA SER A 424 30.79 -12.47 -38.84
C SER A 424 30.83 -10.94 -38.74
N ASP A 425 31.38 -10.39 -37.66
CA ASP A 425 31.52 -8.93 -37.46
C ASP A 425 32.89 -8.38 -37.94
N GLU A 426 33.81 -9.25 -38.37
CA GLU A 426 35.13 -8.89 -38.94
C GLU A 426 35.18 -8.90 -40.49
N GLU A 427 34.09 -9.24 -41.18
CA GLU A 427 33.90 -9.09 -42.64
C GLU A 427 33.01 -7.88 -42.98
#